data_AF-A0A2V9ZSI6-F1
#
_entry.id   AF-A0A2V9ZSI6-F1
#
_cell.length_a   1.000
_cell.length_b   1.000
_cell.length_c   1.000
_cell.angle_alpha   90.00
_cell.angle_beta   90.00
_cell.angle_gamma   90.00
#
_symmetry.space_group_name_H-M   'P 1'
#
loop_
_entity.id
_entity.type
_entity.pdbx_description
1 polymer ?
#
loop_
_entity_poly.entity_id
_entity_poly.type
_entity_poly.pdbx_seq_one_letter_code
_entity_poly.pdbx_strand_id
1 'polypeptide(L)'
;MRRAVLLALLVLALPMAAFANSIDFANQGGTISGDETAGLSISSTLIAVTGMSGCPCNGANLGTVVIQTGALMAGGSLGGGGTFGPGTITITGNGTAGLPNGVLFSGSFTSATWTFEGPLANGTDQYSLKATLTNGQGFTIQAAVTTGKGVFSGSGDINSGDTNVVVVVPEPGTLGLLGTGLVGIAGLVRRKLTL
;
A
#
# COMPACT_ATOMS: atom_id res chain seq x y z
N MET A 1 -44.28 10.79 -15.96
CA MET A 1 -43.13 10.49 -16.87
C MET A 1 -41.88 11.31 -16.54
N ARG A 2 -41.94 12.65 -16.43
CA ARG A 2 -40.77 13.49 -16.09
C ARG A 2 -40.02 13.12 -14.79
N ARG A 3 -40.73 12.66 -13.75
CA ARG A 3 -40.12 12.25 -12.45
C ARG A 3 -39.36 10.92 -12.50
N ALA A 4 -39.82 9.97 -13.32
CA ALA A 4 -39.13 8.70 -13.54
C ALA A 4 -37.83 8.89 -14.35
N VAL A 5 -37.85 9.84 -15.30
CA VAL A 5 -36.67 10.22 -16.09
C VAL A 5 -35.60 10.88 -15.21
N LEU A 6 -35.98 11.77 -14.28
CA LEU A 6 -35.04 12.40 -13.33
C LEU A 6 -34.42 11.41 -12.34
N LEU A 7 -35.19 10.43 -11.85
CA LEU A 7 -34.68 9.34 -11.01
C LEU A 7 -33.74 8.41 -11.81
N ALA A 8 -34.07 8.09 -13.06
CA ALA A 8 -33.19 7.32 -13.94
C ALA A 8 -31.88 8.08 -14.25
N LEU A 9 -31.93 9.40 -14.43
CA LEU A 9 -30.75 10.25 -14.63
C LEU A 9 -29.87 10.32 -13.37
N LEU A 10 -30.47 10.34 -12.18
CA LEU A 10 -29.76 10.28 -10.90
C LEU A 10 -29.10 8.90 -10.69
N VAL A 11 -29.78 7.81 -11.07
CA VAL A 11 -29.24 6.44 -11.07
C VAL A 11 -28.13 6.25 -12.10
N LEU A 12 -28.18 6.95 -13.24
CA LEU A 12 -27.08 6.97 -14.22
C LEU A 12 -25.85 7.79 -13.76
N ALA A 13 -25.99 8.67 -12.76
CA ALA A 13 -24.87 9.43 -12.19
C ALA A 13 -24.17 8.71 -11.02
N LEU A 14 -24.83 7.71 -10.42
CA LEU A 14 -24.31 6.88 -9.32
C LEU A 14 -23.04 6.05 -9.63
N PRO A 15 -22.74 5.61 -10.88
CA PRO A 15 -21.53 4.83 -11.17
C PRO A 15 -20.22 5.60 -11.02
N MET A 16 -20.23 6.93 -10.88
CA MET A 16 -19.00 7.73 -10.82
C MET A 16 -18.38 7.85 -9.42
N ALA A 17 -19.09 7.44 -8.37
CA ALA A 17 -18.63 7.59 -6.98
C ALA A 17 -17.83 6.38 -6.44
N ALA A 18 -17.64 5.33 -7.24
CA ALA A 18 -17.12 4.04 -6.78
C ALA A 18 -15.75 3.65 -7.36
N PHE A 19 -14.96 4.61 -7.85
CA PHE A 19 -13.58 4.32 -8.22
C PHE A 19 -12.68 4.39 -6.99
N ALA A 20 -12.53 3.25 -6.30
CA ALA A 20 -11.37 3.03 -5.44
C ALA A 20 -10.12 3.10 -6.34
N ASN A 21 -9.26 4.09 -6.10
CA ASN A 21 -8.00 4.19 -6.82
C ASN A 21 -6.90 3.54 -5.97
N SER A 22 -6.11 2.65 -6.56
CA SER A 22 -4.91 2.11 -5.92
C SER A 22 -3.70 2.91 -6.39
N ILE A 23 -2.75 3.12 -5.49
CA ILE A 23 -1.45 3.71 -5.80
C ILE A 23 -0.41 2.60 -5.66
N ASP A 24 0.40 2.45 -6.69
CA ASP A 24 1.39 1.40 -6.79
C ASP A 24 2.79 2.00 -6.74
N PHE A 25 3.66 1.47 -5.89
CA PHE A 25 5.02 1.94 -5.71
C PHE A 25 6.00 0.79 -5.96
N ALA A 26 6.82 0.91 -7.00
CA ALA A 26 7.87 -0.06 -7.27
C ALA A 26 9.24 0.50 -6.85
N ASN A 27 10.01 -0.32 -6.14
CA ASN A 27 11.37 -0.02 -5.73
C ASN A 27 12.35 -1.08 -6.24
N GLN A 28 13.61 -0.69 -6.40
CA GLN A 28 14.69 -1.54 -6.87
C GLN A 28 16.01 -1.13 -6.25
N GLY A 29 16.89 -2.10 -6.03
CA GLY A 29 18.19 -1.86 -5.41
C GLY A 29 18.09 -1.47 -3.94
N GLY A 30 19.24 -1.23 -3.33
CA GLY A 30 19.37 -0.86 -1.92
C GLY A 30 19.75 -2.04 -1.04
N THR A 31 19.60 -1.87 0.26
CA THR A 31 20.17 -2.77 1.28
C THR A 31 19.13 -3.17 2.31
N ILE A 32 19.24 -4.41 2.75
CA ILE A 32 18.60 -4.92 3.96
C ILE A 32 19.68 -5.17 5.01
N SER A 33 19.39 -4.82 6.25
CA SER A 33 20.24 -5.11 7.41
C SER A 33 19.38 -5.32 8.64
N GLY A 34 19.84 -6.13 9.59
CA GLY A 34 19.09 -6.34 10.83
C GLY A 34 19.45 -7.62 11.54
N ASP A 35 18.80 -7.84 12.68
CA ASP A 35 18.97 -9.04 13.47
C ASP A 35 17.63 -9.52 14.07
N GLU A 36 17.66 -10.67 14.72
CA GLU A 36 16.46 -11.31 15.29
C GLU A 36 15.86 -10.51 16.44
N THR A 37 16.65 -9.66 17.12
CA THR A 37 16.21 -8.89 18.30
C THR A 37 15.75 -7.48 17.93
N ALA A 38 16.45 -6.81 17.01
CA ALA A 38 16.16 -5.46 16.57
C ALA A 38 15.17 -5.42 15.40
N GLY A 39 15.05 -6.49 14.63
CA GLY A 39 14.27 -6.54 13.39
C GLY A 39 15.09 -6.16 12.16
N LEU A 40 14.40 -6.05 11.02
CA LEU A 40 14.98 -5.71 9.72
C LEU A 40 14.79 -4.22 9.42
N SER A 41 15.84 -3.61 8.88
CA SER A 41 15.87 -2.27 8.28
C SER A 41 16.20 -2.40 6.80
N ILE A 42 15.25 -2.00 5.96
CA ILE A 42 15.34 -2.04 4.50
C ILE A 42 15.33 -0.61 3.98
N SER A 43 16.25 -0.28 3.09
CA SER A 43 16.26 0.98 2.36
C SER A 43 16.51 0.70 0.88
N SER A 44 15.64 1.20 0.01
CA SER A 44 15.69 0.95 -1.43
C SER A 44 15.29 2.18 -2.24
N THR A 45 15.65 2.18 -3.52
CA THR A 45 15.36 3.31 -4.42
C THR A 45 13.97 3.15 -5.03
N LEU A 46 13.14 4.19 -4.94
CA LEU A 46 11.86 4.25 -5.63
C LEU A 46 12.11 4.46 -7.12
N ILE A 47 11.54 3.62 -7.97
CA ILE A 47 11.75 3.67 -9.43
C ILE A 47 10.46 3.88 -10.23
N ALA A 48 9.30 3.53 -9.66
CA ALA A 48 8.02 3.81 -10.28
C ALA A 48 6.93 4.16 -9.27
N VAL A 49 6.03 5.05 -9.67
CA VAL A 49 4.78 5.34 -8.98
C VAL A 49 3.65 5.36 -10.01
N THR A 50 2.63 4.54 -9.79
CA THR A 50 1.44 4.45 -10.66
C THR A 50 0.18 4.73 -9.85
N GLY A 51 -0.86 5.26 -10.47
CA GLY A 51 -2.15 5.51 -9.81
C GLY A 51 -2.22 6.80 -8.99
N MET A 52 -1.11 7.52 -8.81
CA MET A 52 -1.13 8.87 -8.26
C MET A 52 -1.51 9.89 -9.34
N SER A 53 -2.48 10.76 -9.01
CA SER A 53 -3.14 11.70 -9.92
C SER A 53 -2.16 12.47 -10.80
N GLY A 54 -2.07 12.11 -12.09
CA GLY A 54 -1.36 12.88 -13.12
C GLY A 54 0.05 12.40 -13.48
N CYS A 55 0.56 11.29 -12.94
CA CYS A 55 1.87 10.78 -13.36
C CYS A 55 2.04 9.26 -13.14
N PRO A 56 2.12 8.44 -14.19
CA PRO A 56 2.87 7.19 -14.14
C PRO A 56 4.37 7.54 -14.16
N CYS A 57 4.90 7.91 -12.99
CA CYS A 57 6.26 8.39 -12.85
C CYS A 57 7.19 7.17 -12.90
N ASN A 58 8.10 7.14 -13.88
CA ASN A 58 9.14 6.11 -13.98
C ASN A 58 10.50 6.81 -14.06
N GLY A 59 11.49 6.29 -13.35
CA GLY A 59 12.84 6.86 -13.34
C GLY A 59 13.84 6.00 -12.59
N ALA A 60 15.12 6.29 -12.77
CA ALA A 60 16.19 5.57 -12.09
C ALA A 60 16.26 5.88 -10.59
N ASN A 61 15.78 7.06 -10.17
CA ASN A 61 15.69 7.47 -8.78
C ASN A 61 14.59 8.52 -8.62
N LEU A 62 13.45 8.09 -8.11
CA LEU A 62 12.29 8.92 -7.80
C LEU A 62 12.21 9.26 -6.30
N GLY A 63 13.13 8.70 -5.49
CA GLY A 63 13.15 8.81 -4.04
C GLY A 63 13.50 7.49 -3.37
N THR A 64 12.98 7.26 -2.17
CA THR A 64 13.38 6.15 -1.31
C THR A 64 12.18 5.44 -0.68
N VAL A 65 12.28 4.12 -0.56
CA VAL A 65 11.38 3.28 0.25
C VAL A 65 12.18 2.75 1.45
N VAL A 66 11.67 3.02 2.64
CA VAL A 66 12.26 2.57 3.92
C VAL A 66 11.25 1.72 4.66
N ILE A 67 11.66 0.52 5.07
CA ILE A 67 10.85 -0.39 5.88
C ILE A 67 11.64 -0.78 7.12
N GLN A 68 10.96 -0.76 8.27
CA GLN A 68 11.50 -1.19 9.55
C GLN A 68 10.53 -2.19 10.16
N THR A 69 11.02 -3.36 10.59
CA THR A 69 10.22 -4.34 11.32
C THR A 69 10.59 -4.31 12.80
N GLY A 70 9.70 -4.85 13.65
CA GLY A 70 10.06 -5.20 15.03
C GLY A 70 10.90 -6.47 15.07
N ALA A 71 11.22 -6.93 16.29
CA ALA A 71 11.96 -8.17 16.54
C ALA A 71 11.34 -9.40 15.85
N LEU A 72 12.17 -10.39 15.53
CA LEU A 72 11.72 -11.69 15.05
C LEU A 72 11.00 -12.43 16.19
N MET A 73 9.79 -12.90 15.92
CA MET A 73 9.01 -13.67 16.88
C MET A 73 9.62 -15.05 17.10
N ALA A 74 9.39 -15.59 18.30
CA ALA A 74 9.90 -16.90 18.69
C ALA A 74 9.52 -17.99 17.68
N GLY A 75 10.48 -18.84 17.33
CA GLY A 75 10.32 -19.94 16.38
C GLY A 75 10.74 -19.64 14.95
N GLY A 76 11.15 -18.40 14.65
CA GLY A 76 11.81 -18.02 13.39
C GLY A 76 13.33 -17.96 13.50
N SER A 77 14.00 -17.86 12.35
CA SER A 77 15.39 -17.40 12.26
C SER A 77 15.59 -16.54 11.01
N LEU A 78 16.64 -15.72 10.98
CA LEU A 78 16.98 -14.94 9.78
C LEU A 78 17.16 -15.81 8.53
N GLY A 79 17.82 -16.95 8.68
CA GLY A 79 18.12 -17.87 7.58
C GLY A 79 16.96 -18.77 7.20
N GLY A 80 16.13 -19.17 8.15
CA GLY A 80 15.02 -20.11 7.95
C GLY A 80 13.65 -19.47 7.71
N GLY A 81 13.55 -18.15 7.84
CA GLY A 81 12.26 -17.45 7.80
C GLY A 81 11.59 -17.34 9.18
N GLY A 82 10.48 -16.63 9.22
CA GLY A 82 9.68 -16.42 10.43
C GLY A 82 8.73 -15.24 10.32
N THR A 83 8.24 -14.78 11.45
CA THR A 83 7.37 -13.59 11.53
C THR A 83 8.06 -12.52 12.35
N PHE A 84 8.20 -11.32 11.81
CA PHE A 84 8.64 -10.15 12.55
C PHE A 84 7.45 -9.43 13.19
N GLY A 85 7.72 -8.77 14.31
CA GLY A 85 6.78 -7.91 15.02
C GLY A 85 6.35 -6.66 14.24
N PRO A 86 5.56 -5.78 14.89
CA PRO A 86 5.05 -4.56 14.27
C PRO A 86 6.15 -3.68 13.68
N GLY A 87 5.83 -2.97 12.61
CA GLY A 87 6.80 -2.15 11.89
C GLY A 87 6.16 -1.07 11.04
N THR A 88 7.00 -0.35 10.31
CA THR A 88 6.63 0.82 9.51
C THR A 88 7.19 0.76 8.11
N ILE A 89 6.51 1.43 7.19
CA ILE A 89 6.96 1.71 5.83
C ILE A 89 6.82 3.21 5.56
N THR A 90 7.86 3.80 4.98
CA THR A 90 7.85 5.20 4.55
C THR A 90 8.38 5.29 3.12
N ILE A 91 7.61 5.94 2.24
CA ILE A 91 7.98 6.20 0.85
C ILE A 91 8.11 7.70 0.69
N THR A 92 9.29 8.14 0.28
CA THR A 92 9.64 9.56 0.12
C THR A 92 9.98 9.82 -1.34
N GLY A 93 9.37 10.84 -1.93
CA GLY A 93 9.68 11.35 -3.25
C GLY A 93 10.78 12.41 -3.17
N ASN A 94 11.59 12.52 -4.22
CA ASN A 94 12.72 13.45 -4.28
C ASN A 94 12.43 14.74 -5.10
N GLY A 95 11.18 14.96 -5.51
CA GLY A 95 10.82 16.13 -6.33
C GLY A 95 10.96 15.93 -7.85
N THR A 96 11.43 14.77 -8.33
CA THR A 96 11.66 14.52 -9.76
C THR A 96 10.44 13.91 -10.44
N ALA A 97 10.40 13.97 -11.77
CA ALA A 97 9.34 13.39 -12.61
C ALA A 97 7.90 13.83 -12.24
N GLY A 98 7.73 14.98 -11.59
CA GLY A 98 6.41 15.46 -11.16
C GLY A 98 5.95 14.94 -9.79
N LEU A 99 6.79 14.18 -9.09
CA LEU A 99 6.53 13.78 -7.70
C LEU A 99 6.81 14.95 -6.75
N PRO A 100 6.05 15.07 -5.64
CA PRO A 100 6.43 15.94 -4.53
C PRO A 100 7.80 15.57 -3.96
N ASN A 101 8.52 16.58 -3.45
CA ASN A 101 9.67 16.35 -2.57
C ASN A 101 9.16 16.21 -1.13
N GLY A 102 9.28 15.01 -0.55
CA GLY A 102 8.75 14.69 0.78
C GLY A 102 8.05 13.33 0.84
N VAL A 103 7.38 13.06 1.97
CA VAL A 103 6.70 11.78 2.20
C VAL A 103 5.50 11.64 1.27
N LEU A 104 5.53 10.64 0.40
CA LEU A 104 4.43 10.27 -0.49
C LEU A 104 3.46 9.30 0.22
N PHE A 105 4.02 8.42 1.05
CA PHE A 105 3.25 7.44 1.82
C PHE A 105 3.97 7.11 3.14
N SER A 106 3.20 6.96 4.20
CA SER A 106 3.67 6.44 5.48
C SER A 106 2.61 5.51 6.05
N GLY A 107 3.02 4.31 6.47
CA GLY A 107 2.12 3.30 7.00
C GLY A 107 2.79 2.42 8.05
N SER A 108 1.96 1.66 8.76
CA SER A 108 2.40 0.65 9.73
C SER A 108 1.76 -0.70 9.42
N PHE A 109 2.40 -1.76 9.90
CA PHE A 109 1.87 -3.13 9.90
C PHE A 109 2.05 -3.74 11.29
N THR A 110 1.18 -4.68 11.65
CA THR A 110 1.24 -5.36 12.96
C THR A 110 2.22 -6.52 13.00
N SER A 111 2.54 -7.08 11.83
CA SER A 111 3.49 -8.17 11.65
C SER A 111 3.93 -8.24 10.19
N ALA A 112 5.12 -8.79 9.94
CA ALA A 112 5.61 -9.09 8.60
C ALA A 112 6.11 -10.53 8.52
N THR A 113 5.78 -11.24 7.46
CA THR A 113 6.23 -12.61 7.22
C THR A 113 7.51 -12.59 6.39
N TRP A 114 8.56 -13.20 6.91
CA TRP A 114 9.85 -13.42 6.26
C TRP A 114 9.95 -14.86 5.77
N THR A 115 10.02 -15.05 4.47
CA THR A 115 10.01 -16.38 3.83
C THR A 115 11.31 -16.61 3.11
N PHE A 116 11.96 -17.75 3.35
CA PHE A 116 13.02 -18.24 2.47
C PHE A 116 12.38 -18.89 1.24
N GLU A 117 12.62 -18.32 0.06
CA GLU A 117 12.04 -18.79 -1.21
C GLU A 117 12.94 -19.82 -1.90
N GLY A 118 14.14 -20.06 -1.36
CA GLY A 118 15.13 -20.99 -1.90
C GLY A 118 16.29 -20.32 -2.62
N PRO A 119 17.28 -21.12 -3.08
CA PRO A 119 18.42 -20.62 -3.83
C PRO A 119 18.05 -20.30 -5.29
N LEU A 120 18.60 -19.22 -5.82
CA LEU A 120 18.59 -18.89 -7.25
C LEU A 120 19.59 -19.76 -8.02
N ALA A 121 19.48 -19.74 -9.36
CA ALA A 121 20.37 -20.47 -10.27
C ALA A 121 21.86 -20.08 -10.15
N ASN A 122 22.15 -18.87 -9.66
CA ASN A 122 23.51 -18.37 -9.38
C ASN A 122 24.04 -18.78 -7.99
N GLY A 123 23.24 -19.48 -7.18
CA GLY A 123 23.58 -19.94 -5.83
C GLY A 123 23.40 -18.91 -4.71
N THR A 124 22.75 -17.77 -4.97
CA THR A 124 22.34 -16.82 -3.92
C THR A 124 20.97 -17.19 -3.36
N ASP A 125 20.73 -16.94 -2.08
CA ASP A 125 19.46 -17.26 -1.41
C ASP A 125 18.44 -16.12 -1.52
N GLN A 126 17.21 -16.44 -1.91
CA GLN A 126 16.10 -15.49 -2.05
C GLN A 126 15.21 -15.48 -0.82
N TYR A 127 14.79 -14.28 -0.41
CA TYR A 127 13.84 -14.10 0.67
C TYR A 127 12.74 -13.11 0.29
N SER A 128 11.56 -13.27 0.87
CA SER A 128 10.46 -12.32 0.72
C SER A 128 9.96 -11.83 2.07
N LEU A 129 9.82 -10.51 2.21
CA LEU A 129 9.15 -9.88 3.34
C LEU A 129 7.77 -9.41 2.88
N LYS A 130 6.71 -9.94 3.49
CA LYS A 130 5.32 -9.62 3.15
C LYS A 130 4.60 -9.06 4.38
N ALA A 131 3.92 -7.93 4.23
CA ALA A 131 3.15 -7.34 5.32
C ALA A 131 1.85 -6.71 4.83
N THR A 132 0.82 -6.78 5.69
CA THR A 132 -0.47 -6.11 5.49
C THR A 132 -0.52 -4.85 6.32
N LEU A 133 -0.91 -3.72 5.72
CA LEU A 133 -0.96 -2.43 6.40
C LEU A 133 -2.17 -2.34 7.33
N THR A 134 -1.98 -1.80 8.54
CA THR A 134 -2.92 -1.86 9.68
C THR A 134 -4.32 -1.30 9.38
N ASN A 135 -4.45 -0.35 8.46
CA ASN A 135 -5.73 0.30 8.16
C ASN A 135 -6.51 -0.36 7.01
N GLY A 136 -6.09 -1.54 6.52
CA GLY A 136 -6.68 -2.17 5.32
C GLY A 136 -6.41 -1.42 4.01
N GLN A 137 -5.56 -0.39 4.08
CA GLN A 137 -5.27 0.57 3.01
C GLN A 137 -4.14 0.11 2.07
N GLY A 138 -3.76 -1.17 2.09
CA GLY A 138 -2.72 -1.67 1.18
C GLY A 138 -1.93 -2.86 1.67
N PHE A 139 -1.07 -3.34 0.78
CA PHE A 139 -0.24 -4.52 0.89
C PHE A 139 1.17 -4.19 0.39
N THR A 140 2.20 -4.62 1.12
CA THR A 140 3.59 -4.42 0.71
C THR A 140 4.30 -5.76 0.61
N ILE A 141 4.98 -5.97 -0.52
CA ILE A 141 5.94 -7.05 -0.73
C ILE A 141 7.31 -6.41 -0.96
N GLN A 142 8.30 -6.81 -0.17
CA GLN A 142 9.70 -6.64 -0.53
C GLN A 142 10.29 -7.99 -0.90
N ALA A 143 10.90 -8.06 -2.08
CA ALA A 143 11.74 -9.19 -2.47
C ALA A 143 13.21 -8.81 -2.20
N ALA A 144 13.73 -9.32 -1.09
CA ALA A 144 15.13 -9.17 -0.73
C ALA A 144 15.92 -10.37 -1.28
N VAL A 145 17.11 -10.13 -1.83
CA VAL A 145 17.99 -11.23 -2.24
C VAL A 145 19.28 -11.12 -1.46
N THR A 146 19.57 -12.17 -0.71
CA THR A 146 20.79 -12.20 0.09
C THR A 146 21.98 -12.29 -0.87
N THR A 147 22.83 -11.28 -0.86
CA THR A 147 24.08 -11.27 -1.60
C THR A 147 25.16 -12.02 -0.83
N GLY A 148 25.25 -13.31 -1.13
CA GLY A 148 26.27 -14.20 -0.59
C GLY A 148 25.86 -15.66 -0.78
N LYS A 149 26.83 -16.55 -1.00
CA LYS A 149 26.55 -17.98 -0.96
C LYS A 149 26.27 -18.36 0.50
N GLY A 150 25.02 -18.67 0.83
CA GLY A 150 24.58 -19.04 2.17
C GLY A 150 23.39 -18.22 2.68
N VAL A 151 22.77 -18.72 3.75
CA VAL A 151 21.54 -18.17 4.33
C VAL A 151 21.71 -16.73 4.84
N PHE A 152 20.61 -15.96 4.83
CA PHE A 152 20.59 -14.59 5.34
C PHE A 152 21.08 -14.51 6.79
N SER A 153 22.12 -13.70 7.02
CA SER A 153 22.80 -13.57 8.31
C SER A 153 22.79 -12.14 8.87
N GLY A 154 21.91 -11.29 8.33
CA GLY A 154 21.67 -9.95 8.85
C GLY A 154 22.10 -8.80 7.94
N SER A 155 22.59 -9.09 6.73
CA SER A 155 22.75 -8.08 5.68
C SER A 155 22.66 -8.70 4.27
N GLY A 156 22.20 -7.89 3.30
CA GLY A 156 22.10 -8.28 1.90
C GLY A 156 21.57 -7.13 1.04
N ASP A 157 21.43 -7.39 -0.26
CA ASP A 157 20.92 -6.40 -1.21
C ASP A 157 19.42 -6.60 -1.49
N ILE A 158 18.75 -5.53 -1.91
CA ILE A 158 17.36 -5.59 -2.38
C ILE A 158 17.36 -5.68 -3.89
N ASN A 159 16.72 -6.72 -4.43
CA ASN A 159 16.50 -6.81 -5.87
C ASN A 159 15.31 -5.93 -6.28
N SER A 160 14.15 -6.13 -5.67
CA SER A 160 12.95 -5.37 -6.00
C SER A 160 11.93 -5.38 -4.88
N GLY A 161 11.01 -4.43 -4.90
CA GLY A 161 9.84 -4.41 -4.04
C GLY A 161 8.67 -3.77 -4.76
N ASP A 162 7.49 -4.12 -4.29
CA ASP A 162 6.22 -3.63 -4.80
C ASP A 162 5.28 -3.35 -3.62
N THR A 163 4.75 -2.14 -3.58
CA THR A 163 3.84 -1.69 -2.52
C THR A 163 2.59 -1.13 -3.15
N ASN A 164 1.48 -1.84 -2.96
CA ASN A 164 0.18 -1.42 -3.44
C ASN A 164 -0.63 -0.83 -2.27
N VAL A 165 -0.97 0.45 -2.39
CA VAL A 165 -1.79 1.18 -1.41
C VAL A 165 -3.18 1.34 -1.99
N VAL A 166 -4.16 0.66 -1.39
CA VAL A 166 -5.58 0.84 -1.73
C VAL A 166 -6.09 2.03 -0.94
N VAL A 167 -6.39 3.13 -1.62
CA VAL A 167 -7.03 4.27 -0.98
C VAL A 167 -8.51 3.93 -0.86
N VAL A 168 -8.91 3.41 0.30
CA VAL A 168 -10.32 3.29 0.65
C VAL A 168 -10.78 4.70 0.93
N VAL A 169 -11.39 5.33 -0.08
CA VAL A 169 -12.08 6.60 0.12
C VAL A 169 -13.21 6.29 1.11
N PRO A 170 -13.24 6.89 2.32
CA PRO A 170 -14.40 6.76 3.18
C PRO A 170 -15.56 7.26 2.35
N GLU A 171 -16.54 6.39 2.09
CA GLU A 171 -17.72 6.74 1.33
C GLU A 171 -18.23 8.07 1.89
N PRO A 172 -18.24 9.15 1.09
CA PRO A 172 -18.67 10.42 1.61
C PRO A 172 -20.09 10.21 2.12
N GLY A 173 -20.36 10.59 3.37
CA GLY A 173 -21.70 10.59 3.94
C GLY A 173 -22.75 11.30 3.07
N THR A 174 -22.35 11.92 1.96
CA THR A 174 -23.14 12.35 0.79
C THR A 174 -24.15 11.32 0.28
N LEU A 175 -23.90 10.01 0.25
CA LEU A 175 -24.94 9.02 -0.13
C LEU A 175 -26.02 8.88 0.97
N GLY A 176 -25.59 8.86 2.24
CA GLY A 176 -26.50 8.88 3.38
C GLY A 176 -27.27 10.21 3.52
N LEU A 177 -26.62 11.34 3.23
CA LEU A 177 -27.17 12.68 3.25
C LEU A 177 -28.11 12.92 2.06
N LEU A 178 -27.79 12.38 0.88
CA LEU A 178 -28.69 12.35 -0.27
C LEU A 178 -29.90 11.47 0.02
N GLY A 179 -29.69 10.28 0.59
CA GLY A 179 -30.77 9.38 0.99
C GLY A 179 -31.72 10.01 2.01
N THR A 180 -31.17 10.57 3.09
CA THR A 180 -31.95 11.29 4.11
C THR A 180 -32.59 12.57 3.57
N GLY A 181 -31.90 13.30 2.68
CA GLY A 181 -32.44 14.47 1.99
C GLY A 181 -33.64 14.14 1.10
N LEU A 182 -33.58 13.03 0.34
CA LEU A 182 -34.69 12.56 -0.49
C LEU A 182 -35.89 12.08 0.36
N VAL A 183 -35.64 11.41 1.49
CA VAL A 183 -36.68 11.06 2.46
C VAL A 183 -37.32 12.30 3.07
N GLY A 184 -36.52 13.32 3.41
CA GLY A 184 -37.02 14.61 3.90
C GLY A 184 -37.90 15.33 2.88
N ILE A 185 -37.49 15.36 1.61
CA ILE A 185 -38.29 15.93 0.51
C ILE A 185 -39.58 15.13 0.29
N ALA A 186 -39.51 13.79 0.30
CA ALA A 186 -40.69 12.94 0.18
C ALA A 186 -41.70 13.18 1.33
N GLY A 187 -41.22 13.35 2.56
CA GLY A 187 -42.03 13.70 3.73
C GLY A 187 -42.73 15.07 3.57
N LEU A 188 -42.01 16.07 3.08
CA LEU A 188 -42.56 17.41 2.80
C LEU A 188 -43.64 17.39 1.71
N VAL A 189 -43.43 16.62 0.64
CA VAL A 189 -44.42 16.46 -0.45
C VAL A 189 -45.66 15.73 0.04
N ARG A 190 -45.51 14.67 0.86
CA ARG A 190 -46.66 13.95 1.45
C ARG A 190 -47.50 14.89 2.32
N ARG A 191 -46.86 15.68 3.18
CA ARG A 191 -47.55 16.66 4.05
C ARG A 191 -48.36 17.67 3.24
N LYS A 192 -47.87 18.10 2.07
CA LYS A 192 -48.56 19.05 1.17
C LYS A 192 -49.72 18.45 0.36
N LEU A 193 -49.80 17.12 0.22
CA LEU A 193 -50.89 16.45 -0.51
C LEU A 193 -52.02 15.99 0.42
N THR A 194 -51.76 15.92 1.72
CA THR A 194 -52.75 15.55 2.75
C THR A 194 -53.33 16.76 3.51
N LEU A 195 -52.90 17.97 3.17
CA LEU A 195 -53.46 19.26 3.59
C LEU A 195 -54.21 19.86 2.39
#